data_AF-A0A7S3XYN0-F1
#
_entry.id   AF-A0A7S3XYN0-F1
#
_cell.length_a   1.000
_cell.length_b   1.000
_cell.length_c   1.000
_cell.angle_alpha   90.00
_cell.angle_beta   90.00
_cell.angle_gamma   90.00
#
_symmetry.space_group_name_H-M   'P 1'
#
loop_
_entity.id
_entity.type
_entity.pdbx_description
1 polymer ?
#
loop_
_entity_poly.entity_id
_entity_poly.type
_entity_poly.pdbx_seq_one_letter_code
_entity_poly.pdbx_strand_id
1 'polypeptide(L)'
;MNLFGKKKKAAVPAATNTADTIIRLRGTIETLDKRETFIAAKIVQQTNEAKAKLKKKDQRGAMFCLKRKKMYEKEIDKLNGAKLQLEQQIFALEGAHINTEAFEASRAAVGALKAARGNIDADTVEETLDDINEEMELANEIGEAISRPAQELFEDEELLDELRELEELGVEEDLLAAPAAPVRAPPAAAVAEEAKQPAYDLPAAPTGAVAASAIQGDVDADDLDALRALEAELAV
;
A
#
# COMPACT_ATOMS: atom_id res chain seq x y z
N MET A 1 24.64 -54.65 -27.78
CA MET A 1 24.89 -53.40 -27.05
C MET A 1 24.33 -52.24 -27.87
N ASN A 2 23.40 -51.47 -27.30
CA ASN A 2 23.17 -50.03 -27.49
C ASN A 2 21.85 -49.68 -26.79
N LEU A 3 21.94 -49.50 -25.46
CA LEU A 3 20.83 -49.20 -24.55
C LEU A 3 21.10 -47.85 -23.86
N PHE A 4 21.23 -46.76 -24.65
CA PHE A 4 21.38 -45.41 -24.09
C PHE A 4 20.59 -44.40 -24.94
N GLY A 5 19.30 -44.27 -24.63
CA GLY A 5 18.50 -43.13 -25.05
C GLY A 5 18.92 -41.88 -24.27
N LYS A 6 19.47 -40.88 -24.96
CA LYS A 6 19.68 -39.54 -24.40
C LYS A 6 18.33 -38.96 -23.99
N LYS A 7 18.08 -38.78 -22.70
CA LYS A 7 16.97 -37.94 -22.21
C LYS A 7 17.15 -36.53 -22.77
N LYS A 8 16.22 -36.09 -23.60
CA LYS A 8 16.05 -34.69 -24.00
C LYS A 8 15.85 -33.89 -22.71
N LYS A 9 16.81 -33.01 -22.38
CA LYS A 9 16.69 -32.06 -21.26
C LYS A 9 15.39 -31.29 -21.52
N ALA A 10 14.39 -31.46 -20.66
CA ALA A 10 13.17 -30.67 -20.73
C ALA A 10 13.61 -29.20 -20.73
N ALA A 11 13.15 -28.43 -21.71
CA ALA A 11 13.35 -27.00 -21.71
C ALA A 11 12.83 -26.48 -20.37
N VAL A 12 13.71 -25.91 -19.56
CA VAL A 12 13.31 -25.11 -18.41
C VAL A 12 12.30 -24.10 -18.98
N PRO A 13 11.07 -23.99 -18.45
CA PRO A 13 10.12 -22.99 -18.94
C PRO A 13 10.86 -21.65 -18.99
N ALA A 14 10.76 -20.96 -20.13
CA ALA A 14 11.42 -19.67 -20.34
C ALA A 14 11.19 -18.83 -19.08
N ALA A 15 12.28 -18.36 -18.46
CA ALA A 15 12.20 -17.57 -17.25
C ALA A 15 11.18 -16.46 -17.50
N THR A 16 10.03 -16.52 -16.81
CA THR A 16 9.05 -15.45 -16.84
C THR A 16 9.79 -14.18 -16.45
N ASN A 17 9.77 -13.18 -17.32
CA ASN A 17 10.42 -11.92 -17.06
C ASN A 17 9.92 -11.39 -15.70
N THR A 18 10.83 -10.89 -14.87
CA THR A 18 10.51 -10.34 -13.54
C THR A 18 9.42 -9.27 -13.65
N ALA A 19 9.49 -8.43 -14.68
CA ALA A 19 8.49 -7.41 -14.95
C ALA A 19 7.09 -8.01 -15.23
N ASP A 20 7.00 -9.03 -16.08
CA ASP A 20 5.73 -9.72 -16.38
C ASP A 20 5.13 -10.38 -15.13
N THR A 21 5.99 -10.88 -14.25
CA THR A 21 5.58 -11.50 -12.98
C THR A 21 5.01 -10.44 -12.03
N ILE A 22 5.67 -9.30 -11.90
CA ILE A 22 5.18 -8.15 -11.10
C ILE A 22 3.81 -7.68 -11.62
N ILE A 23 3.65 -7.54 -12.94
CA ILE A 23 2.37 -7.16 -13.56
C ILE A 23 1.26 -8.16 -13.19
N ARG A 24 1.55 -9.47 -13.27
CA ARG A 24 0.58 -10.51 -12.90
C ARG A 24 0.21 -10.45 -11.42
N LEU A 25 1.18 -10.24 -10.53
CA LEU A 25 0.93 -10.10 -9.09
C LEU A 25 0.03 -8.89 -8.80
N ARG A 26 0.31 -7.73 -9.42
CA ARG A 26 -0.53 -6.53 -9.30
C ARG A 26 -1.95 -6.75 -9.82
N GLY A 27 -2.11 -7.40 -10.98
CA GLY A 27 -3.44 -7.75 -11.50
C GLY A 27 -4.20 -8.75 -10.60
N THR A 28 -3.47 -9.60 -9.87
CA THR A 28 -4.06 -10.52 -8.89
C THR A 28 -4.56 -9.74 -7.68
N ILE A 29 -3.79 -8.76 -7.18
CA ILE A 29 -4.21 -7.86 -6.09
C ILE A 29 -5.51 -7.12 -6.49
N GLU A 30 -5.57 -6.55 -7.70
CA GLU A 30 -6.78 -5.87 -8.19
C GLU A 30 -8.01 -6.81 -8.22
N THR A 31 -7.81 -8.07 -8.60
CA THR A 31 -8.88 -9.08 -8.57
C THR A 31 -9.32 -9.38 -7.13
N LEU A 32 -8.39 -9.44 -6.18
CA LEU A 32 -8.69 -9.63 -4.77
C LEU A 32 -9.44 -8.42 -4.18
N ASP A 33 -9.12 -7.19 -4.59
CA ASP A 33 -9.83 -5.97 -4.18
C ASP A 33 -11.29 -5.96 -4.69
N LYS A 34 -11.50 -6.33 -5.96
CA LYS A 34 -12.86 -6.50 -6.52
C LYS A 34 -13.65 -7.55 -5.75
N ARG A 35 -13.00 -8.64 -5.32
CA ARG A 35 -13.64 -9.64 -4.47
C ARG A 35 -13.96 -9.10 -3.08
N GLU A 36 -13.03 -8.38 -2.45
CA GLU A 36 -13.23 -7.80 -1.12
C GLU A 36 -14.44 -6.85 -1.09
N THR A 37 -14.52 -5.93 -2.06
CA THR A 37 -15.65 -4.99 -2.19
C THR A 37 -16.99 -5.71 -2.35
N PHE A 38 -17.04 -6.78 -3.14
CA PHE A 38 -18.24 -7.62 -3.26
C PHE A 38 -18.62 -8.29 -1.93
N ILE A 39 -17.65 -8.86 -1.21
CA ILE A 39 -17.90 -9.52 0.08
C ILE A 39 -18.32 -8.48 1.15
N ALA A 40 -17.77 -7.27 1.12
CA ALA A 40 -18.20 -6.16 1.97
C ALA A 40 -19.67 -5.78 1.72
N ALA A 41 -20.11 -5.74 0.46
CA ALA A 41 -21.53 -5.55 0.13
C ALA A 41 -22.41 -6.67 0.70
N LYS A 42 -21.94 -7.94 0.68
CA LYS A 42 -22.65 -9.07 1.31
C LYS A 42 -22.77 -8.94 2.82
N ILE A 43 -21.76 -8.39 3.51
CA ILE A 43 -21.82 -8.10 4.95
C ILE A 43 -22.94 -7.10 5.26
N VAL A 44 -23.04 -6.02 4.47
CA VAL A 44 -24.11 -5.02 4.61
C VAL A 44 -25.48 -5.67 4.36
N GLN A 45 -25.61 -6.48 3.30
CA GLN A 45 -26.83 -7.23 3.00
C GLN A 45 -27.25 -8.13 4.18
N GLN A 46 -26.35 -8.95 4.72
CA GLN A 46 -26.67 -9.84 5.84
C GLN A 46 -27.03 -9.07 7.11
N THR A 47 -26.42 -7.89 7.32
CA THR A 47 -26.77 -7.00 8.44
C THR A 47 -28.20 -6.48 8.31
N ASN A 48 -28.61 -6.06 7.12
CA ASN A 48 -29.96 -5.56 6.84
C ASN A 48 -31.00 -6.67 6.94
N GLU A 49 -30.71 -7.88 6.41
CA GLU A 49 -31.58 -9.05 6.54
C GLU A 49 -31.75 -9.48 8.00
N ALA A 50 -30.69 -9.46 8.81
CA ALA A 50 -30.76 -9.76 10.24
C ALA A 50 -31.69 -8.77 10.98
N LYS A 51 -31.54 -7.46 10.71
CA LYS A 51 -32.42 -6.41 11.25
C LYS A 51 -33.88 -6.62 10.83
N ALA A 52 -34.13 -6.95 9.57
CA ALA A 52 -35.48 -7.21 9.06
C ALA A 52 -36.14 -8.42 9.71
N LYS A 53 -35.39 -9.52 9.93
CA LYS A 53 -35.89 -10.71 10.61
C LYS A 53 -36.18 -10.47 12.09
N LEU A 54 -35.35 -9.68 12.78
CA LEU A 54 -35.62 -9.25 14.17
C LEU A 54 -36.91 -8.44 14.28
N LYS A 55 -37.18 -7.51 13.33
CA LYS A 55 -38.46 -6.76 13.29
C LYS A 55 -39.67 -7.69 13.17
N LYS A 56 -39.51 -8.83 12.48
CA LYS A 56 -40.54 -9.88 12.35
C LYS A 56 -40.55 -10.89 13.50
N LYS A 57 -39.77 -10.65 14.57
CA LYS A 57 -39.57 -11.55 15.72
C LYS A 57 -38.99 -12.93 15.35
N ASP A 58 -38.38 -13.08 14.18
CA ASP A 58 -37.66 -14.29 13.78
C ASP A 58 -36.21 -14.24 14.27
N GLN A 59 -36.01 -14.62 15.54
CA GLN A 59 -34.68 -14.65 16.15
C GLN A 59 -33.75 -15.70 15.51
N ARG A 60 -34.28 -16.87 15.12
CA ARG A 60 -33.47 -17.95 14.55
C ARG A 60 -32.94 -17.57 13.18
N GLY A 61 -33.77 -16.97 12.34
CA GLY A 61 -33.36 -16.49 11.02
C GLY A 61 -32.40 -15.30 11.10
N ALA A 62 -32.56 -14.40 12.08
CA ALA A 62 -31.60 -13.32 12.32
C ALA A 62 -30.22 -13.86 12.74
N MET A 63 -30.19 -14.84 13.65
CA MET A 63 -28.95 -15.52 14.05
C MET A 63 -28.23 -16.20 12.87
N PHE A 64 -28.97 -16.76 11.92
CA PHE A 64 -28.39 -17.34 10.71
C PHE A 64 -27.72 -16.28 9.82
N CYS A 65 -28.35 -15.12 9.61
CA CYS A 65 -27.77 -14.00 8.87
C CYS A 65 -26.49 -13.48 9.55
N LEU A 66 -26.49 -13.36 10.88
CA LEU A 66 -25.29 -12.94 11.63
C LEU A 66 -24.15 -13.97 11.53
N LYS A 67 -24.44 -15.27 11.49
CA LYS A 67 -23.42 -16.30 11.24
C LYS A 67 -22.81 -16.14 9.83
N ARG A 68 -23.61 -15.90 8.80
CA ARG A 68 -23.11 -15.62 7.44
C ARG A 68 -22.27 -14.35 7.39
N LYS A 69 -22.71 -13.27 8.04
CA LYS A 69 -21.93 -12.03 8.21
C LYS A 69 -20.53 -12.33 8.74
N LYS A 70 -20.43 -13.08 9.85
CA LYS A 70 -19.14 -13.48 10.43
C LYS A 70 -18.27 -14.35 9.51
N MET A 71 -18.88 -15.15 8.63
CA MET A 71 -18.11 -15.92 7.64
C MET A 71 -17.51 -15.02 6.56
N TYR A 72 -18.25 -14.01 6.11
CA TYR A 72 -17.76 -13.01 5.15
C TYR A 72 -16.68 -12.11 5.75
N GLU A 73 -16.80 -11.69 7.00
CA GLU A 73 -15.74 -10.94 7.70
C GLU A 73 -14.42 -11.73 7.73
N LYS A 74 -14.48 -13.02 8.09
CA LYS A 74 -13.30 -13.90 8.04
C LYS A 74 -12.75 -14.12 6.63
N GLU A 75 -13.58 -13.99 5.61
CA GLU A 75 -13.12 -14.08 4.21
C GLU A 75 -12.35 -12.81 3.83
N ILE A 76 -12.83 -11.63 4.21
CA ILE A 76 -12.11 -10.37 4.05
C ILE A 76 -10.74 -10.42 4.73
N ASP A 77 -10.67 -10.88 5.98
CA ASP A 77 -9.40 -11.01 6.71
C ASP A 77 -8.37 -11.87 5.93
N LYS A 78 -8.84 -12.95 5.29
CA LYS A 78 -7.98 -13.82 4.47
C LYS A 78 -7.54 -13.14 3.17
N LEU A 79 -8.44 -12.39 2.51
CA LEU A 79 -8.10 -11.64 1.31
C LEU A 79 -7.04 -10.58 1.61
N ASN A 80 -7.17 -9.88 2.74
CA ASN A 80 -6.20 -8.87 3.18
C ASN A 80 -4.84 -9.48 3.49
N GLY A 81 -4.80 -10.62 4.19
CA GLY A 81 -3.55 -11.37 4.39
C GLY A 81 -2.90 -11.82 3.07
N ALA A 82 -3.71 -12.27 2.09
CA ALA A 82 -3.21 -12.67 0.79
C ALA A 82 -2.65 -11.48 -0.01
N LYS A 83 -3.33 -10.33 -0.01
CA LYS A 83 -2.85 -9.09 -0.67
C LYS A 83 -1.50 -8.65 -0.10
N LEU A 84 -1.38 -8.56 1.22
CA LEU A 84 -0.13 -8.18 1.89
C LEU A 84 1.02 -9.14 1.50
N GLN A 85 0.75 -10.44 1.41
CA GLN A 85 1.76 -11.41 0.98
C GLN A 85 2.19 -11.19 -0.48
N LEU A 86 1.27 -10.85 -1.37
CA LEU A 86 1.59 -10.54 -2.78
C LEU A 86 2.39 -9.24 -2.91
N GLU A 87 2.07 -8.22 -2.11
CA GLU A 87 2.83 -6.96 -2.05
C GLU A 87 4.28 -7.19 -1.60
N GLN A 88 4.48 -7.99 -0.55
CA GLN A 88 5.83 -8.39 -0.11
C GLN A 88 6.61 -9.12 -1.21
N GLN A 89 5.94 -9.98 -1.99
CA GLN A 89 6.57 -10.66 -3.13
C GLN A 89 6.94 -9.70 -4.25
N ILE A 90 6.11 -8.70 -4.55
CA ILE A 90 6.42 -7.65 -5.52
C ILE A 90 7.67 -6.88 -5.06
N PHE A 91 7.71 -6.43 -3.81
CA PHE A 91 8.86 -5.72 -3.26
C PHE A 91 10.15 -6.55 -3.34
N ALA A 92 10.08 -7.84 -2.99
CA ALA A 92 11.22 -8.75 -3.08
C ALA A 92 11.71 -8.94 -4.52
N LEU A 93 10.80 -9.03 -5.50
CA LEU A 93 11.15 -9.14 -6.92
C LEU A 93 11.77 -7.86 -7.47
N GLU A 94 11.26 -6.69 -7.06
CA GLU A 94 11.81 -5.39 -7.44
C GLU A 94 13.23 -5.22 -6.87
N GLY A 95 13.44 -5.54 -5.60
CA GLY A 95 14.77 -5.53 -4.98
C GLY A 95 15.74 -6.51 -5.65
N ALA A 96 15.29 -7.73 -5.97
CA ALA A 96 16.11 -8.71 -6.68
C ALA A 96 16.50 -8.23 -8.08
N HIS A 97 15.61 -7.53 -8.78
CA HIS A 97 15.90 -6.96 -10.09
C HIS A 97 17.00 -5.89 -10.01
N ILE A 98 16.86 -4.92 -9.10
CA ILE A 98 17.86 -3.87 -8.87
C ILE A 98 19.22 -4.46 -8.49
N ASN A 99 19.24 -5.45 -7.59
CA ASN A 99 20.47 -6.12 -7.19
C ASN A 99 21.16 -6.83 -8.37
N THR A 100 20.36 -7.41 -9.29
CA THR A 100 20.89 -8.04 -10.50
C THR A 100 21.49 -7.01 -11.45
N GLU A 101 20.82 -5.88 -11.66
CA GLU A 101 21.34 -4.78 -12.48
C GLU A 101 22.63 -4.19 -11.91
N ALA A 102 22.69 -3.97 -10.59
CA ALA A 102 23.90 -3.49 -9.91
C ALA A 102 25.06 -4.48 -10.08
N PHE A 103 24.78 -5.78 -9.97
CA PHE A 103 25.79 -6.82 -10.21
C PHE A 103 26.27 -6.85 -11.67
N GLU A 104 25.37 -6.70 -12.64
CA GLU A 104 25.73 -6.62 -14.06
C GLU A 104 26.58 -5.38 -14.37
N ALA A 105 26.23 -4.23 -13.80
CA ALA A 105 27.01 -2.99 -13.91
C ALA A 105 28.42 -3.16 -13.32
N SER A 106 28.53 -3.79 -12.15
CA SER A 106 29.82 -4.11 -11.53
C SER A 106 30.67 -5.03 -12.42
N ARG A 107 30.06 -6.07 -13.01
CA ARG A 107 30.74 -6.97 -13.94
C ARG A 107 31.24 -6.23 -15.18
N ALA A 108 30.45 -5.32 -15.73
CA ALA A 108 30.85 -4.49 -16.85
C ALA A 108 32.02 -3.56 -16.50
N ALA A 109 31.99 -2.95 -15.31
CA ALA A 109 33.07 -2.10 -14.80
C ALA A 109 34.38 -2.89 -14.66
N VAL A 110 34.35 -4.08 -14.05
CA VAL A 110 35.53 -4.97 -13.96
C VAL A 110 36.05 -5.36 -15.36
N GLY A 111 35.15 -5.64 -16.30
CA GLY A 111 35.52 -5.91 -17.69
C GLY A 111 36.24 -4.73 -18.35
N ALA A 112 35.71 -3.51 -18.19
CA ALA A 112 36.32 -2.30 -18.70
C ALA A 112 37.69 -2.01 -18.06
N LEU A 113 37.81 -2.18 -16.74
CA LEU A 113 39.08 -2.05 -16.02
C LEU A 113 40.15 -3.03 -16.53
N LYS A 114 39.77 -4.30 -16.77
CA LYS A 114 40.66 -5.31 -17.36
C LYS A 114 41.12 -4.96 -18.77
N ALA A 115 40.21 -4.43 -19.60
CA ALA A 115 40.55 -3.99 -20.95
C ALA A 115 41.45 -2.75 -20.96
N ALA A 116 41.19 -1.78 -20.07
CA ALA A 116 41.98 -0.56 -19.92
C ALA A 116 43.39 -0.85 -19.37
N ARG A 117 43.55 -1.86 -18.50
CA ARG A 117 44.83 -2.33 -17.95
C ARG A 117 45.69 -3.15 -18.93
N GLY A 118 45.37 -3.21 -20.22
CA GLY A 118 45.99 -4.13 -21.20
C GLY A 118 47.51 -4.36 -21.01
N ASN A 119 47.94 -5.64 -20.95
CA ASN A 119 49.33 -6.09 -20.77
C ASN A 119 50.15 -5.36 -19.67
N ILE A 120 49.52 -4.78 -18.65
CA ILE A 120 50.23 -4.39 -17.42
C ILE A 120 50.48 -5.67 -16.63
N ASP A 121 51.74 -5.88 -16.22
CA ASP A 121 52.22 -7.10 -15.57
C ASP A 121 51.36 -7.43 -14.33
N ALA A 122 50.99 -8.71 -14.18
CA ALA A 122 50.03 -9.13 -13.15
C ALA A 122 50.51 -8.77 -11.74
N ASP A 123 51.82 -8.79 -11.53
CA ASP A 123 52.48 -8.50 -10.25
C ASP A 123 52.32 -7.01 -9.84
N THR A 124 52.43 -6.06 -10.78
CA THR A 124 52.24 -4.63 -10.49
C THR A 124 50.76 -4.29 -10.26
N VAL A 125 49.87 -5.09 -10.83
CA VAL A 125 48.42 -4.97 -10.63
C VAL A 125 48.00 -5.49 -9.25
N GLU A 126 48.63 -6.56 -8.75
CA GLU A 126 48.38 -7.09 -7.42
C GLU A 126 48.86 -6.10 -6.35
N GLU A 127 50.07 -5.55 -6.49
CA GLU A 127 50.61 -4.50 -5.59
C GLU A 127 49.72 -3.25 -5.58
N THR A 128 49.29 -2.77 -6.75
CA THR A 128 48.38 -1.61 -6.81
C THR A 128 46.95 -1.91 -6.36
N LEU A 129 46.47 -3.15 -6.40
CA LEU A 129 45.16 -3.52 -5.86
C LEU A 129 45.19 -3.64 -4.34
N ASP A 130 46.30 -4.13 -3.78
CA ASP A 130 46.53 -4.13 -2.34
C ASP A 130 46.61 -2.69 -1.81
N ASP A 131 47.37 -1.80 -2.46
CA ASP A 131 47.41 -0.37 -2.11
C ASP A 131 46.02 0.30 -2.20
N ILE A 132 45.22 -0.04 -3.21
CA ILE A 132 43.84 0.49 -3.35
C ILE A 132 42.93 -0.05 -2.24
N ASN A 133 43.06 -1.33 -1.87
CA ASN A 133 42.27 -1.90 -0.78
C ASN A 133 42.66 -1.28 0.56
N GLU A 134 43.95 -1.05 0.83
CA GLU A 134 44.42 -0.33 2.02
C GLU A 134 43.87 1.10 2.06
N GLU A 135 43.89 1.83 0.94
CA GLU A 135 43.32 3.19 0.87
C GLU A 135 41.78 3.20 0.95
N MET A 136 41.09 2.18 0.44
CA MET A 136 39.64 2.03 0.59
C MET A 136 39.26 1.68 2.03
N GLU A 137 40.03 0.85 2.71
CA GLU A 137 39.87 0.56 4.14
C GLU A 137 40.12 1.81 4.98
N LEU A 138 41.16 2.59 4.67
CA LEU A 138 41.41 3.89 5.30
C LEU A 138 40.26 4.88 5.04
N ALA A 139 39.74 4.94 3.81
CA ALA A 139 38.62 5.79 3.46
C ALA A 139 37.31 5.37 4.18
N ASN A 140 37.09 4.07 4.36
CA ASN A 140 35.97 3.55 5.15
C ASN A 140 36.17 3.84 6.65
N GLU A 141 37.39 3.73 7.18
CA GLU A 141 37.69 4.10 8.57
C GLU A 141 37.49 5.60 8.80
N ILE A 142 37.89 6.45 7.84
CA ILE A 142 37.60 7.89 7.85
C ILE A 142 36.09 8.14 7.76
N GLY A 143 35.40 7.42 6.88
CA GLY A 143 33.94 7.49 6.71
C GLY A 143 33.20 7.11 7.99
N GLU A 144 33.57 6.01 8.64
CA GLU A 144 33.03 5.59 9.93
C GLU A 144 33.39 6.58 11.06
N ALA A 145 34.61 7.13 11.08
CA ALA A 145 34.99 8.15 12.06
C ALA A 145 34.19 9.44 11.89
N ILE A 146 33.81 9.81 10.66
CA ILE A 146 32.96 10.97 10.34
C ILE A 146 31.47 10.66 10.54
N SER A 147 31.04 9.43 10.28
CA SER A 147 29.63 8.99 10.38
C SER A 147 29.25 8.52 11.79
N ARG A 148 30.23 8.22 12.66
CA ARG A 148 30.01 7.93 14.08
C ARG A 148 29.10 8.95 14.78
N PRO A 149 29.28 10.28 14.61
CA PRO A 149 28.35 11.27 15.16
C PRO A 149 26.99 11.36 14.44
N ALA A 150 26.79 10.69 13.29
CA ALA A 150 25.54 10.73 12.52
C ALA A 150 24.67 9.47 12.68
N GLN A 151 25.27 8.31 12.98
CA GLN A 151 24.54 7.05 13.19
C GLN A 151 23.77 7.03 14.53
N GLU A 152 24.15 7.89 15.49
CA GLU A 152 23.40 8.13 16.75
C GLU A 152 22.18 9.06 16.57
N LEU A 153 21.94 9.62 15.38
CA LEU A 153 20.89 10.64 15.15
C LEU A 153 19.57 10.08 14.60
N PHE A 154 19.41 8.76 14.47
CA PHE A 154 18.17 8.13 14.04
C PHE A 154 17.92 6.87 14.86
N GLU A 155 17.56 7.06 16.12
CA GLU A 155 17.12 5.98 16.98
C GLU A 155 15.64 5.65 16.67
N ASP A 156 15.25 4.37 16.72
CA ASP A 156 13.87 3.93 16.43
C ASP A 156 12.80 4.65 17.27
N GLU A 157 13.19 5.23 18.42
CA GLU A 157 12.32 6.01 19.30
C GLU A 157 11.95 7.39 18.70
N GLU A 158 12.87 8.02 17.96
CA GLU A 158 12.63 9.29 17.24
C GLU A 158 11.66 9.07 16.06
N LEU A 159 11.82 7.96 15.32
CA LEU A 159 10.91 7.58 14.23
C LEU A 159 9.50 7.22 14.74
N LEU A 160 9.40 6.61 15.93
CA LEU A 160 8.11 6.31 16.56
C LEU A 160 7.39 7.56 17.07
N ASP A 161 8.14 8.58 17.48
CA ASP A 161 7.56 9.86 17.89
C ASP A 161 7.12 10.68 16.67
N GLU A 162 7.89 10.69 15.58
CA GLU A 162 7.49 11.33 14.32
C GLU A 162 6.23 10.66 13.71
N LEU A 163 6.12 9.34 13.79
CA LEU A 163 4.91 8.61 13.38
C LEU A 163 3.69 9.03 14.22
N ARG A 164 3.87 9.24 15.53
CA ARG A 164 2.79 9.64 16.44
C ARG A 164 2.32 11.07 16.17
N GLU A 165 3.24 11.97 15.84
CA GLU A 165 2.91 13.35 15.45
C GLU A 165 2.11 13.38 14.14
N LEU A 166 2.46 12.52 13.17
CA LEU A 166 1.74 12.40 11.90
C LEU A 166 0.32 11.83 12.08
N GLU A 167 0.14 10.87 13.00
CA GLU A 167 -1.17 10.34 13.37
C GLU A 167 -2.05 11.40 14.05
N GLU A 168 -1.49 12.22 14.94
CA GLU A 168 -2.22 13.28 15.63
C GLU A 168 -2.71 14.38 14.66
N LEU A 169 -1.87 14.79 13.71
CA LEU A 169 -2.25 15.75 12.67
C LEU A 169 -3.38 15.23 11.78
N GLY A 170 -3.36 13.95 11.40
CA GLY A 170 -4.43 13.33 10.62
C GLY A 170 -5.75 13.23 11.38
N VAL A 171 -5.69 12.97 12.69
CA VAL A 171 -6.88 12.94 13.57
C VAL A 171 -7.46 14.35 13.75
N GLU A 172 -6.61 15.37 13.88
CA GLU A 172 -7.04 16.77 14.00
C GLU A 172 -7.72 17.27 12.71
N GLU A 173 -7.21 16.88 11.55
CA GLU A 173 -7.84 17.17 10.25
C GLU A 173 -9.23 16.52 10.12
N ASP A 174 -9.39 15.28 10.57
CA ASP A 174 -10.69 14.58 10.63
C ASP A 174 -11.66 15.21 11.65
N LEU A 175 -11.16 15.73 12.77
CA LEU A 175 -11.93 16.43 13.80
C LEU A 175 -12.43 17.80 13.31
N LEU A 176 -11.62 18.53 12.54
CA LEU A 176 -12.00 19.78 11.88
C LEU A 176 -13.01 19.56 10.73
N ALA A 177 -12.98 18.38 10.10
CA ALA A 177 -13.95 17.99 9.08
C ALA A 177 -15.29 17.48 9.64
N ALA A 178 -15.38 17.19 10.94
CA ALA A 178 -16.61 16.72 11.57
C ALA A 178 -17.60 17.89 11.83
N PRO A 179 -18.88 17.78 11.43
CA PRO A 179 -19.86 18.85 11.67
C PRO A 179 -20.13 19.02 13.18
N ALA A 180 -20.00 20.25 13.68
CA ALA A 180 -20.17 20.59 15.09
C ALA A 180 -21.50 20.07 15.67
N ALA A 181 -21.41 19.29 16.75
CA ALA A 181 -22.57 18.82 17.50
C ALA A 181 -23.35 19.99 18.12
N PRO A 182 -24.70 19.91 18.19
CA PRO A 182 -25.51 21.04 18.66
C PRO A 182 -25.32 21.26 20.17
N VAL A 183 -24.76 22.42 20.52
CA VAL A 183 -24.60 22.87 21.91
C VAL A 183 -26.00 23.12 22.51
N ARG A 184 -26.32 22.38 23.56
CA ARG A 184 -27.57 22.51 24.31
C ARG A 184 -27.51 23.76 25.19
N ALA A 185 -28.30 24.78 24.88
CA ALA A 185 -28.40 25.99 25.68
C ALA A 185 -28.99 25.71 27.08
N PRO A 186 -28.47 26.32 28.17
CA PRO A 186 -29.08 26.26 29.50
C PRO A 186 -30.30 27.21 29.60
N PRO A 187 -31.28 26.92 30.50
CA PRO A 187 -32.56 27.62 30.50
C PRO A 187 -32.48 29.02 31.11
N ALA A 188 -33.27 29.93 30.54
CA ALA A 188 -33.32 31.34 30.83
C ALA A 188 -33.81 31.69 32.25
N ALA A 189 -33.13 32.66 32.88
CA ALA A 189 -33.65 33.44 33.99
C ALA A 189 -33.67 34.92 33.57
N ALA A 190 -34.81 35.57 33.77
CA ALA A 190 -35.14 36.92 33.33
C ALA A 190 -34.43 38.01 34.16
N VAL A 191 -33.98 39.09 33.51
CA VAL A 191 -33.97 40.47 34.05
C VAL A 191 -33.78 41.52 32.93
N ALA A 192 -34.75 42.44 32.87
CA ALA A 192 -34.73 43.88 32.53
C ALA A 192 -33.83 44.50 31.43
N GLU A 193 -34.51 45.06 30.42
CA GLU A 193 -34.39 46.38 29.75
C GLU A 193 -33.21 47.33 30.11
N GLU A 194 -32.39 47.78 29.14
CA GLU A 194 -32.39 49.14 28.52
C GLU A 194 -31.16 49.43 27.58
N ALA A 195 -31.44 50.16 26.48
CA ALA A 195 -30.61 51.16 25.76
C ALA A 195 -29.39 50.83 24.83
N LYS A 196 -29.63 51.10 23.52
CA LYS A 196 -28.83 51.86 22.49
C LYS A 196 -27.42 51.41 22.02
N GLN A 197 -27.30 51.36 20.68
CA GLN A 197 -26.18 50.98 19.79
C GLN A 197 -24.96 51.96 19.80
N PRO A 198 -23.80 51.65 19.17
CA PRO A 198 -23.62 51.67 17.68
C PRO A 198 -22.86 50.42 17.14
N ALA A 199 -23.33 49.79 16.06
CA ALA A 199 -22.92 50.04 14.66
C ALA A 199 -21.41 49.83 14.39
N TYR A 200 -21.04 48.61 14.03
CA TYR A 200 -19.82 48.31 13.27
C TYR A 200 -20.26 47.74 11.91
N ASP A 201 -20.05 48.52 10.85
CA ASP A 201 -20.20 48.08 9.46
C ASP A 201 -19.01 47.19 9.08
N LEU A 202 -19.24 45.88 9.01
CA LEU A 202 -18.35 44.96 8.32
C LEU A 202 -19.01 44.57 6.99
N PRO A 203 -18.28 44.64 5.85
CA PRO A 203 -18.84 44.29 4.56
C PRO A 203 -19.27 42.82 4.54
N ALA A 204 -20.46 42.56 3.98
CA ALA A 204 -21.02 41.22 3.87
C ALA A 204 -20.11 40.31 3.01
N ALA A 205 -19.77 39.13 3.53
CA ALA A 205 -19.12 38.08 2.77
C ALA A 205 -20.06 37.57 1.66
N PRO A 206 -19.56 37.27 0.45
CA PRO A 206 -20.40 36.85 -0.67
C PRO A 206 -21.05 35.49 -0.39
N THR A 207 -22.39 35.45 -0.37
CA THR A 207 -23.23 34.24 -0.22
C THR A 207 -23.53 33.60 -1.58
N GLY A 208 -22.51 33.39 -2.40
CA GLY A 208 -22.64 32.64 -3.64
C GLY A 208 -22.60 31.13 -3.39
N ALA A 209 -23.71 30.42 -3.62
CA ALA A 209 -23.72 28.96 -3.59
C ALA A 209 -22.88 28.41 -4.76
N VAL A 210 -21.81 27.67 -4.43
CA VAL A 210 -21.10 26.86 -5.43
C VAL A 210 -21.97 25.66 -5.79
N ALA A 211 -22.36 25.56 -7.06
CA ALA A 211 -23.05 24.38 -7.56
C ALA A 211 -22.09 23.18 -7.53
N ALA A 212 -22.34 22.25 -6.61
CA ALA A 212 -21.66 20.96 -6.61
C ALA A 212 -22.07 20.20 -7.88
N SER A 213 -21.15 20.09 -8.83
CA SER A 213 -21.29 19.16 -9.96
C SER A 213 -21.19 17.75 -9.40
N ALA A 214 -22.31 17.03 -9.34
CA ALA A 214 -22.31 15.62 -9.01
C ALA A 214 -21.57 14.86 -10.11
N ILE A 215 -20.42 14.27 -9.79
CA ILE A 215 -19.87 13.15 -10.56
C ILE A 215 -20.67 11.93 -10.10
N GLN A 216 -21.69 11.61 -10.88
CA GLN A 216 -22.44 10.37 -10.78
C GLN A 216 -21.56 9.27 -11.38
N GLY A 217 -20.92 8.46 -10.53
CA GLY A 217 -20.31 7.20 -10.96
C GLY A 217 -21.41 6.16 -11.19
N ASP A 218 -22.05 6.22 -12.35
CA ASP A 218 -22.86 5.11 -12.83
C ASP A 218 -21.89 3.99 -13.22
N VAL A 219 -21.93 2.89 -12.46
CA VAL A 219 -21.33 1.63 -12.93
C VAL A 219 -22.23 1.17 -14.06
N ASP A 220 -21.76 1.35 -15.30
CA ASP A 220 -22.52 1.03 -16.50
C ASP A 220 -22.96 -0.44 -16.45
N ALA A 221 -24.19 -0.71 -16.89
CA ALA A 221 -24.74 -2.07 -16.93
C ALA A 221 -23.84 -3.05 -17.71
N ASP A 222 -23.01 -2.51 -18.61
CA ASP A 222 -22.03 -3.23 -19.40
C ASP A 222 -20.88 -3.82 -18.54
N ASP A 223 -20.50 -3.16 -17.43
CA ASP A 223 -19.46 -3.65 -16.52
C ASP A 223 -19.94 -4.87 -15.71
N LEU A 224 -21.24 -4.93 -15.39
CA LEU A 224 -21.84 -6.06 -14.68
C LEU A 224 -21.99 -7.30 -15.58
N ASP A 225 -22.24 -7.10 -16.88
CA ASP A 225 -22.31 -8.20 -17.84
C ASP A 225 -20.91 -8.73 -18.20
N ALA A 226 -19.88 -7.87 -18.22
CA ALA A 226 -18.49 -8.29 -18.38
C ALA A 226 -18.02 -9.20 -17.22
N LEU A 227 -18.43 -8.92 -15.98
CA LEU A 227 -18.12 -9.76 -14.82
C LEU A 227 -18.81 -11.13 -14.88
N ARG A 228 -20.05 -11.19 -15.38
CA ARG A 228 -20.78 -12.46 -15.53
C ARG A 228 -20.15 -13.36 -16.59
N ALA A 229 -19.59 -12.78 -17.65
CA ALA A 229 -18.87 -13.53 -18.68
C ALA A 229 -17.58 -14.17 -18.12
N LEU A 230 -16.87 -13.45 -17.25
CA LEU A 230 -15.61 -13.90 -16.65
C LEU A 230 -15.83 -15.04 -15.62
N GLU A 231 -16.95 -15.02 -14.89
CA GLU A 231 -17.35 -16.12 -14.00
C GLU A 231 -17.71 -17.42 -14.76
N ALA A 232 -18.23 -17.31 -16.00
CA ALA A 232 -18.55 -18.47 -16.83
C ALA A 232 -17.30 -19.15 -17.41
N GLU A 233 -16.24 -18.38 -17.64
CA GLU A 233 -14.98 -18.87 -18.21
C GLU A 233 -14.09 -19.56 -17.16
N LEU A 234 -14.17 -19.16 -15.89
CA LEU A 234 -13.43 -19.76 -14.77
C LEU A 234 -14.11 -21.00 -14.15
N ALA A 235 -15.29 -21.39 -14.65
CA ALA A 235 -16.07 -22.52 -14.15
C ALA A 235 -15.82 -23.85 -14.88
N VAL A 236 -14.76 -23.94 -15.70
CA VAL A 236 -14.29 -25.16 -16.40
C VAL A 236 -12.96 -25.62 -15.82
#